data_AF-A0A950A3L7-F1
#
_entry.id   AF-A0A950A3L7-F1
#
_cell.length_a   1.000
_cell.length_b   1.000
_cell.length_c   1.000
_cell.angle_alpha   90.00
_cell.angle_beta   90.00
_cell.angle_gamma   90.00
#
_symmetry.space_group_name_H-M   'P 1'
#
loop_
_entity.id
_entity.type
_entity.pdbx_description
1 polymer ?
#
loop_
_entity_poly.entity_id
_entity_poly.type
_entity_poly.pdbx_seq_one_letter_code
_entity_poly.pdbx_strand_id
1 'polypeptide(L)'
;MRYVRSLYPEHKRLAIILDNFSPHLTTKTDKRVGDYAAAHNIELVYVPFNASWLNRIEAQFTGLRYFALDGTDHATHKEQGRAIRRYISWRNRNPHDRRLRKVVDRANVA
;
A
#
# COMPACT_ATOMS: atom_id res chain seq x y z
N MET A 1 5.72 2.58 10.96
CA MET A 1 6.41 1.30 11.20
C MET A 1 5.93 0.56 12.44
N ARG A 2 5.85 1.21 13.62
CA ARG A 2 5.41 0.58 14.89
C ARG A 2 4.16 -0.30 14.80
N TYR A 3 3.06 0.23 14.25
CA TYR A 3 1.82 -0.52 14.10
C TYR A 3 1.96 -1.79 13.24
N VAL A 4 2.63 -1.70 12.08
CA VAL A 4 2.82 -2.87 11.21
C VAL A 4 3.72 -3.89 11.90
N ARG A 5 4.78 -3.43 12.57
CA ARG A 5 5.70 -4.31 13.30
C ARG A 5 4.99 -5.12 14.39
N SER A 6 4.04 -4.53 15.11
CA SER A 6 3.31 -5.22 16.18
C SER A 6 2.36 -6.31 15.68
N LEU A 7 2.08 -6.40 14.38
CA LEU A 7 1.23 -7.45 13.80
C LEU A 7 1.98 -8.78 13.55
N TYR A 8 3.31 -8.80 13.70
CA TYR A 8 4.14 -9.95 13.37
C TYR A 8 5.21 -10.18 14.45
N PRO A 9 5.56 -11.45 14.79
CA PRO A 9 6.61 -11.75 15.75
C PRO A 9 7.94 -11.05 15.45
N GLU A 10 8.65 -10.59 16.48
CA GLU A 10 9.85 -9.75 16.34
C GLU A 10 11.00 -10.45 15.59
N HIS A 11 11.16 -11.76 15.80
CA HIS A 11 12.18 -12.56 15.10
C HIS A 11 11.91 -12.71 13.60
N LYS A 12 10.69 -12.43 13.11
CA LYS A 12 10.38 -12.45 11.68
C LYS A 12 10.80 -11.15 11.04
N ARG A 13 11.70 -11.25 10.05
CA ARG A 13 12.10 -10.10 9.24
C ARG A 13 10.91 -9.59 8.42
N LEU A 14 10.70 -8.28 8.42
CA LEU A 14 9.74 -7.62 7.53
C LEU A 14 10.48 -6.86 6.45
N ALA A 15 10.26 -7.20 5.19
CA ALA A 15 10.71 -6.39 4.06
C ALA A 15 9.60 -5.42 3.66
N ILE A 16 9.89 -4.12 3.71
CA ILE A 16 8.99 -3.06 3.24
C ILE A 16 9.50 -2.58 1.87
N ILE A 17 8.73 -2.87 0.83
CA ILE A 17 9.01 -2.42 -0.54
C ILE A 17 8.51 -0.97 -0.68
N LEU A 18 9.39 -0.07 -1.09
CA LEU A 18 9.15 1.36 -1.23
C LEU A 18 9.52 1.83 -2.65
N ASP A 19 8.84 2.85 -3.14
CA ASP A 19 9.32 3.60 -4.31
C ASP A 19 10.41 4.62 -3.92
N ASN A 20 10.99 5.29 -4.92
CA ASN A 20 12.04 6.28 -4.74
C ASN A 20 11.50 7.69 -4.50
N PHE A 21 10.26 7.85 -4.03
CA PHE A 21 9.73 9.16 -3.67
C PHE A 21 10.59 9.76 -2.55
N SER A 22 10.92 11.05 -2.67
CA SER A 22 11.92 11.71 -1.82
C SER A 22 11.67 11.57 -0.30
N PRO A 23 10.42 11.56 0.22
CA PRO A 23 10.16 11.28 1.62
C PRO A 23 10.59 9.88 2.09
N HIS A 24 10.62 8.88 1.22
CA HIS A 24 11.10 7.54 1.57
C HIS A 24 12.62 7.47 1.67
N LEU A 25 13.32 8.32 0.93
CA LEU A 25 14.79 8.42 0.93
C LEU A 25 15.34 9.28 2.08
N THR A 26 14.46 9.81 2.94
CA THR A 26 14.83 10.69 4.06
C THR A 26 15.66 9.98 5.13
N THR A 27 15.81 8.66 5.12
CA THR A 27 16.65 7.95 6.10
C THR A 27 18.12 8.41 6.10
N LYS A 28 18.58 9.05 5.02
CA LYS A 28 19.91 9.66 4.94
C LYS A 28 20.00 10.99 5.71
N THR A 29 18.90 11.73 5.84
CA THR A 29 18.85 13.07 6.46
C THR A 29 18.18 13.05 7.83
N ASP A 30 17.11 12.26 8.00
CA ASP A 30 16.45 11.94 9.27
C ASP A 30 16.53 10.44 9.54
N LYS A 31 17.40 10.06 10.49
CA LYS A 31 17.70 8.66 10.77
C LYS A 31 16.62 7.93 11.54
N ARG A 32 15.62 8.62 12.12
CA ARG A 32 14.63 8.01 13.04
C ARG A 32 13.92 6.78 12.45
N VAL A 33 13.57 6.83 11.16
CA VAL A 33 12.92 5.70 10.48
C VAL A 33 13.91 4.58 10.20
N GLY A 34 15.13 4.91 9.79
CA GLY A 34 16.21 3.94 9.52
C GLY A 34 16.65 3.21 10.80
N ASP A 35 16.89 3.95 11.88
CA ASP A 35 17.28 3.41 13.19
C ASP A 35 16.19 2.49 13.74
N TYR A 36 14.93 2.90 13.64
CA TYR A 36 13.80 2.06 14.02
C TYR A 36 13.75 0.77 13.17
N ALA A 37 13.96 0.88 11.86
CA ALA A 37 13.92 -0.30 10.99
C ALA A 37 15.01 -1.31 11.36
N ALA A 38 16.24 -0.83 11.54
CA ALA A 38 17.39 -1.63 11.94
C ALA A 38 17.17 -2.32 13.29
N ALA A 39 16.65 -1.59 14.29
CA ALA A 39 16.40 -2.13 15.63
C ALA A 39 15.27 -3.18 15.69
N HIS A 40 14.35 -3.20 14.71
CA HIS A 40 13.14 -4.03 14.74
C HIS A 40 13.08 -5.10 13.64
N ASN A 41 14.23 -5.50 13.09
CA ASN A 41 14.36 -6.50 12.03
C ASN A 41 13.45 -6.16 10.83
N ILE A 42 13.47 -4.90 10.42
CA ILE A 42 12.77 -4.38 9.25
C ILE A 42 13.82 -4.01 8.20
N GLU A 43 13.63 -4.50 7.00
CA GLU A 43 14.44 -4.17 5.83
C GLU A 43 13.64 -3.23 4.93
N LEU A 44 14.23 -2.09 4.56
CA LEU A 44 13.65 -1.16 3.59
C LEU A 44 14.24 -1.47 2.22
N VAL A 45 13.39 -1.89 1.28
CA VAL A 45 13.78 -2.29 -0.07
C VAL A 45 13.22 -1.28 -1.06
N TYR A 46 14.08 -0.61 -1.81
CA TYR A 46 13.67 0.41 -2.77
C TYR A 46 13.60 -0.19 -4.17
N VAL A 47 12.50 0.05 -4.89
CA VAL A 47 12.44 -0.26 -6.33
C VAL A 47 13.33 0.70 -7.14
N PRO A 48 13.81 0.34 -8.34
CA PRO A 48 14.56 1.25 -9.20
C PRO A 48 13.78 2.53 -9.57
N PHE A 49 14.50 3.58 -9.96
CA PHE A 49 13.88 4.80 -10.49
C PHE A 49 13.05 4.49 -11.74
N ASN A 50 11.88 5.14 -11.85
CA ASN A 50 10.94 4.99 -12.95
C ASN A 50 10.43 3.54 -13.17
N ALA A 51 10.46 2.71 -12.12
CA ALA A 51 9.98 1.32 -12.16
C ALA A 51 8.72 1.11 -11.31
N SER A 52 7.72 1.98 -11.48
CA SER A 52 6.48 1.97 -10.71
C SER A 52 5.74 0.62 -10.83
N TRP A 53 5.85 -0.06 -11.97
CA TRP A 53 5.31 -1.42 -12.19
C TRP A 53 5.87 -2.49 -11.24
N LEU A 54 7.05 -2.28 -10.61
CA LEU A 54 7.58 -3.20 -9.59
C LEU A 54 6.95 -2.96 -8.22
N ASN A 55 6.34 -1.80 -8.01
CA ASN A 55 5.66 -1.45 -6.78
C ASN A 55 4.27 -2.13 -6.73
N ARG A 56 4.21 -3.30 -6.09
CA ARG A 56 3.01 -4.16 -6.06
C ARG A 56 1.74 -3.50 -5.52
N ILE A 57 1.86 -2.42 -4.76
CA ILE A 57 0.70 -1.68 -4.25
C ILE A 57 -0.03 -0.94 -5.37
N GLU A 58 0.66 -0.54 -6.44
CA GLU A 58 0.07 0.23 -7.54
C GLU A 58 -1.04 -0.55 -8.25
N ALA A 59 -0.83 -1.86 -8.46
CA ALA A 59 -1.83 -2.75 -9.03
C ALA A 59 -3.12 -2.86 -8.18
N GLN A 60 -3.09 -2.43 -6.91
CA GLN A 60 -4.27 -2.44 -6.04
C GLN A 60 -5.11 -1.17 -6.15
N PHE A 61 -4.54 -0.07 -6.67
CA PHE A 61 -5.20 1.23 -6.67
C PHE A 61 -6.36 1.31 -7.67
N THR A 62 -6.30 0.62 -8.82
CA THR A 62 -7.39 0.59 -9.80
C THR A 62 -8.70 0.10 -9.17
N GLY A 63 -8.66 -1.06 -8.49
CA GLY A 63 -9.85 -1.58 -7.83
C GLY A 63 -10.34 -0.66 -6.71
N LEU A 64 -9.42 -0.13 -5.89
CA LEU A 64 -9.78 0.80 -4.81
C LEU A 64 -10.49 2.03 -5.34
N ARG A 65 -9.94 2.66 -6.38
CA ARG A 65 -10.52 3.84 -7.02
C ARG A 65 -11.92 3.54 -7.53
N TYR A 66 -12.06 2.46 -8.31
CA TYR A 66 -13.33 2.08 -8.90
C TYR A 66 -14.43 1.81 -7.86
N PHE A 67 -14.12 1.10 -6.78
CA PHE A 67 -15.13 0.67 -5.80
C PHE A 67 -15.39 1.66 -4.66
N ALA A 68 -14.43 2.55 -4.36
CA ALA A 68 -14.52 3.41 -3.19
C ALA A 68 -14.52 4.91 -3.50
N LEU A 69 -14.07 5.33 -4.69
CA LEU A 69 -13.80 6.74 -5.00
C LEU A 69 -14.51 7.24 -6.27
N ASP A 70 -14.59 6.44 -7.33
CA ASP A 70 -15.19 6.87 -8.60
C ASP A 70 -16.69 7.13 -8.43
N GLY A 71 -17.16 8.28 -8.93
CA GLY A 71 -18.57 8.68 -8.89
C GLY A 71 -19.11 8.99 -7.49
N THR A 72 -18.24 9.18 -6.50
CA THR A 72 -18.62 9.52 -5.12
C THR A 72 -18.29 10.97 -4.78
N ASP A 73 -19.18 11.63 -4.04
CA ASP A 73 -18.96 12.95 -3.43
C ASP A 73 -19.01 12.81 -1.90
N HIS A 74 -17.89 12.38 -1.31
CA HIS A 74 -17.80 12.19 0.14
C HIS A 74 -17.75 13.55 0.83
N ALA A 75 -18.71 13.83 1.71
CA ALA A 75 -18.80 15.13 2.38
C ALA A 75 -17.63 15.38 3.36
N THR A 76 -16.93 14.33 3.80
CA THR A 76 -15.79 14.45 4.72
C THR A 76 -14.70 13.41 4.43
N HIS A 77 -13.45 13.74 4.83
CA HIS A 77 -12.35 12.77 4.80
C HIS A 77 -12.62 11.52 5.66
N LYS A 78 -13.41 11.65 6.73
CA LYS A 78 -13.80 10.52 7.59
C LYS A 78 -14.68 9.53 6.83
N GLU A 79 -15.60 10.04 6.03
CA GLU A 79 -16.48 9.24 5.18
C GLU A 79 -15.70 8.52 4.08
N GLN A 80 -14.87 9.25 3.32
CA GLN A 80 -13.98 8.68 2.32
C GLN A 80 -13.08 7.59 2.93
N GLY A 81 -12.48 7.88 4.10
CA GLY A 81 -11.65 6.91 4.81
C GLY A 81 -12.43 5.67 5.29
N ARG A 82 -13.72 5.79 5.59
CA ARG A 82 -14.58 4.64 5.91
C ARG A 82 -14.86 3.81 4.65
N ALA A 83 -15.15 4.44 3.52
CA ALA A 83 -15.35 3.77 2.24
C ALA A 83 -14.11 2.94 1.84
N ILE A 84 -12.92 3.54 1.91
CA ILE A 84 -11.65 2.85 1.63
C ILE A 84 -11.46 1.63 2.56
N ARG A 85 -11.67 1.78 3.88
CA ARG A 85 -11.51 0.65 4.83
C ARG A 85 -12.52 -0.47 4.59
N ARG A 86 -13.78 -0.14 4.25
CA ARG A 86 -14.79 -1.14 3.88
C ARG A 86 -14.38 -1.89 2.61
N TYR A 87 -13.92 -1.18 1.59
CA TYR A 87 -13.41 -1.80 0.37
C TYR A 87 -12.23 -2.74 0.65
N ILE A 88 -11.22 -2.30 1.40
CA ILE A 88 -10.05 -3.13 1.73
C ILE A 88 -10.49 -4.41 2.45
N SER A 89 -11.40 -4.29 3.43
CA SER A 89 -11.92 -5.44 4.18
C SER A 89 -12.69 -6.40 3.27
N TRP A 90 -13.52 -5.88 2.36
CA TRP A 90 -14.25 -6.68 1.38
C TRP A 90 -13.30 -7.35 0.38
N ARG A 91 -12.37 -6.62 -0.23
CA ARG A 91 -11.40 -7.13 -1.22
C ARG A 91 -10.52 -8.24 -0.65
N ASN A 92 -10.12 -8.13 0.62
CA ASN A 92 -9.31 -9.16 1.28
C ASN A 92 -10.10 -10.44 1.54
N ARG A 93 -11.43 -10.35 1.74
CA ARG A 93 -12.31 -11.52 1.88
C ARG A 93 -12.77 -12.09 0.54
N ASN A 94 -12.67 -11.31 -0.54
CA ASN A 94 -13.16 -11.67 -1.88
C ASN A 94 -12.05 -11.60 -2.94
N PRO A 95 -10.92 -12.31 -2.79
CA PRO A 95 -9.77 -12.21 -3.69
C PRO A 95 -10.05 -12.73 -5.12
N HIS A 96 -11.17 -13.40 -5.34
CA HIS A 96 -11.56 -13.99 -6.62
C HIS A 96 -12.86 -13.42 -7.16
N ASP A 97 -13.33 -12.29 -6.61
CA ASP A 97 -14.52 -11.63 -7.11
C ASP A 97 -14.39 -11.31 -8.60
N ARG A 98 -15.41 -11.71 -9.37
CA ARG A 98 -15.40 -11.60 -10.83
C ARG A 98 -15.41 -10.14 -11.29
N ARG A 99 -16.09 -9.24 -10.57
CA ARG A 99 -16.14 -7.82 -10.93
C ARG A 99 -14.81 -7.15 -10.63
N LEU A 100 -14.20 -7.46 -9.49
CA LEU A 100 -12.85 -7.00 -9.16
C LEU A 100 -11.83 -7.44 -10.21
N ARG A 101 -11.82 -8.72 -10.60
CA ARG A 101 -10.93 -9.23 -11.66
C ARG A 101 -11.12 -8.48 -12.97
N LYS A 102 -12.36 -8.33 -13.44
CA LYS A 102 -12.66 -7.57 -14.68
C LYS A 102 -12.15 -6.14 -14.64
N VAL A 103 -12.27 -5.44 -13.51
CA VAL A 103 -11.77 -4.07 -13.35
C VAL A 103 -10.24 -4.03 -13.43
N VAL A 104 -9.56 -4.96 -12.75
CA VAL A 104 -8.09 -5.07 -12.76
C VAL A 104 -7.58 -5.46 -14.15
N ASP A 105 -8.18 -6.46 -14.78
CA ASP A 105 -7.77 -6.95 -16.10
C ASP A 105 -7.91 -5.87 -17.17
N ARG A 106 -9.00 -5.09 -17.14
CA ARG A 106 -9.20 -3.96 -18.06
C ARG A 106 -8.11 -2.90 -17.92
N ALA A 107 -7.65 -2.64 -16.70
CA ALA A 107 -6.60 -1.66 -16.45
C ALA A 107 -5.20 -2.13 -16.86
N ASN A 108 -4.99 -3.44 -17.02
CA ASN A 108 -3.70 -4.00 -17.46
C ASN A 108 -3.56 -4.06 -18.99
N VAL A 109 -4.65 -3.85 -19.75
CA VAL A 109 -4.69 -3.93 -21.22
C VAL A 109 -4.73 -2.53 -21.88
N ALA A 110 -5.00 -1.48 -21.10
CA ALA A 110 -5.00 -0.08 -21.53
C ALA A 110 -3.61 0.54 -21.36
#